data_AF-A0A3M2C4G5-F1
#
_entry.id   AF-A0A3M2C4G5-F1
#
_cell.length_a   1.000
_cell.length_b   1.000
_cell.length_c   1.000
_cell.angle_alpha   90.00
_cell.angle_beta   90.00
_cell.angle_gamma   90.00
#
_symmetry.space_group_name_H-M   'P 1'
#
loop_
_entity.id
_entity.type
_entity.pdbx_description
1 polymer ?
#
loop_
_entity_poly.entity_id
_entity_poly.type
_entity_poly.pdbx_seq_one_letter_code
_entity_poly.pdbx_strand_id
1 'polypeptide(L)'
;MSAPRLPAALRAHLRSAVVVCPACRGRLEEAQDGLCCRGCGERYGVAGGIPALFPPGSPFRRETEETARGTYFSTLDEPRWQRALRRALPALADDRRAAAIDRRLRRALADKAGDGPLVGLVIGAGERPRDLESRLPQVDWLVSDVDGGYRPQLLADAERLPIADRALDVVVAEMVLEHVMDPRRAGAEIERVLKAGGLALVKTPFCFPWHGIPLDFSRPTPAGLLALFPAFEVLALEAGMGPWGAAAYALDAAFVNLAGRRGLRRVAVVLSRFLFGWMKLLDRLPVAGARRLIGAGSLSFVGRKGARRRTPEEIAGELYRHFGRGP
;
A
#
# COMPACT_ATOMS: atom_id res chain seq x y z
N MET A 1 -16.86 29.74 -14.75
CA MET A 1 -15.56 29.15 -14.42
C MET A 1 -15.53 27.75 -15.02
N SER A 2 -14.54 27.43 -15.85
CA SER A 2 -14.46 26.13 -16.53
C SER A 2 -14.21 25.03 -15.50
N ALA A 3 -15.00 23.94 -15.55
CA ALA A 3 -14.82 22.79 -14.67
C ALA A 3 -13.36 22.28 -14.68
N PRO A 4 -12.80 21.87 -13.52
CA PRO A 4 -11.46 21.31 -13.48
C PRO A 4 -11.38 20.09 -14.40
N ARG A 5 -10.56 20.18 -15.45
CA ARG A 5 -10.40 19.08 -16.42
C ARG A 5 -9.66 17.92 -15.76
N LEU A 6 -10.27 16.73 -15.77
CA LEU A 6 -9.64 15.51 -15.27
C LEU A 6 -8.31 15.21 -15.99
N PRO A 7 -7.32 14.62 -15.29
CA PRO A 7 -6.06 14.19 -15.91
C PRO A 7 -6.30 13.34 -17.16
N ALA A 8 -5.49 13.53 -18.20
CA ALA A 8 -5.66 12.82 -19.48
C ALA A 8 -5.57 11.29 -19.33
N ALA A 9 -4.64 10.81 -18.49
CA ALA A 9 -4.48 9.39 -18.17
C ALA A 9 -5.77 8.80 -17.57
N LEU A 10 -6.38 9.49 -16.60
CA LEU A 10 -7.64 9.03 -16.01
C LEU A 10 -8.78 8.96 -17.04
N ARG A 11 -8.85 9.92 -17.96
CA ARG A 11 -9.84 9.90 -19.04
C ARG A 11 -9.66 8.71 -19.98
N ALA A 12 -8.43 8.27 -20.24
CA ALA A 12 -8.18 7.04 -21.00
C ALA A 12 -8.74 5.80 -20.27
N HIS A 13 -8.55 5.71 -18.95
CA HIS A 13 -9.10 4.62 -18.14
C HIS A 13 -10.63 4.65 -17.97
N LEU A 14 -11.25 5.84 -17.97
CA LEU A 14 -12.70 6.00 -18.02
C LEU A 14 -13.27 5.53 -19.37
N ARG A 15 -12.60 5.87 -20.49
CA ARG A 15 -13.02 5.46 -21.85
C ARG A 15 -12.89 3.96 -22.07
N SER A 16 -11.83 3.35 -21.56
CA SER A 16 -11.59 1.90 -21.62
C SER A 16 -12.36 1.11 -20.55
N ALA A 17 -13.17 1.78 -19.72
CA ALA A 17 -13.95 1.20 -18.64
C ALA A 17 -13.11 0.42 -17.60
N VAL A 18 -11.83 0.77 -17.45
CA VAL A 18 -10.98 0.29 -16.35
C VAL A 18 -11.45 0.89 -15.03
N VAL A 19 -11.75 2.20 -15.03
CA VAL A 19 -12.32 2.90 -13.88
C VAL A 19 -13.85 2.89 -14.00
N VAL A 20 -14.53 2.39 -12.96
CA VAL A 20 -15.98 2.17 -12.93
C VAL A 20 -16.59 2.73 -11.64
N CYS A 21 -17.92 2.82 -11.62
CA CYS A 21 -18.66 3.24 -10.45
C CYS A 21 -18.41 2.28 -9.26
N PRO A 22 -17.90 2.74 -8.11
CA PRO A 22 -17.69 1.87 -6.95
C PRO A 22 -18.99 1.39 -6.29
N ALA A 23 -20.15 1.98 -6.63
CA ALA A 23 -21.45 1.56 -6.10
C ALA A 23 -22.07 0.39 -6.88
N CYS A 24 -22.05 0.44 -8.22
CA CYS A 24 -22.73 -0.55 -9.07
C CYS A 24 -21.86 -1.15 -10.19
N ARG A 25 -20.60 -0.72 -10.31
CA ARG A 25 -19.65 -1.10 -11.38
C ARG A 25 -20.07 -0.65 -12.79
N GLY A 26 -21.07 0.21 -12.90
CA GLY A 26 -21.49 0.82 -14.16
C GLY A 26 -20.49 1.85 -14.69
N ARG A 27 -20.65 2.21 -15.97
CA ARG A 27 -19.82 3.20 -16.67
C ARG A 27 -19.96 4.59 -16.03
N LEU A 28 -18.83 5.27 -15.85
CA LEU A 28 -18.75 6.65 -15.37
C LEU A 28 -18.54 7.62 -16.54
N GLU A 29 -19.15 8.79 -16.45
CA GLU A 29 -19.01 9.87 -17.42
C GLU A 29 -18.77 11.21 -16.77
N GLU A 30 -18.06 12.08 -17.49
CA GLU A 30 -17.81 13.45 -17.07
C GLU A 30 -19.12 14.25 -17.02
N ALA A 31 -19.33 14.91 -15.88
CA ALA A 31 -20.41 15.86 -15.63
C ALA A 31 -19.80 17.24 -15.29
N GLN A 32 -20.64 18.29 -15.15
CA GLN A 32 -20.16 19.65 -14.86
C GLN A 32 -19.27 19.73 -13.60
N ASP A 33 -19.59 18.97 -12.55
CA ASP A 33 -18.90 19.04 -11.25
C ASP A 33 -18.20 17.72 -10.85
N GLY A 34 -17.90 16.85 -11.82
CA GLY A 34 -17.17 15.60 -11.57
C GLY A 34 -17.60 14.44 -12.46
N LEU A 35 -17.98 13.31 -11.86
CA LEU A 35 -18.34 12.08 -12.55
C LEU A 35 -19.74 11.62 -12.17
N CYS A 36 -20.49 11.07 -13.13
CA CYS A 36 -21.81 10.49 -12.93
C CYS A 36 -21.85 9.06 -13.46
N CYS A 37 -22.46 8.15 -12.72
CA CYS A 37 -22.69 6.79 -13.18
C CYS A 37 -23.93 6.69 -14.08
N ARG A 38 -23.78 6.11 -15.28
CA ARG A 38 -24.92 5.83 -16.16
C ARG A 38 -25.86 4.73 -15.66
N GLY A 39 -25.36 3.85 -14.80
CA GLY A 39 -26.13 2.69 -14.30
C GLY A 39 -27.02 3.05 -13.12
N CYS A 40 -26.43 3.54 -12.03
CA CYS A 40 -27.16 3.85 -10.79
C CYS A 40 -27.40 5.35 -10.56
N GLY A 41 -26.90 6.24 -11.42
CA GLY A 41 -27.06 7.68 -11.26
C GLY A 41 -26.19 8.32 -10.17
N GLU A 42 -25.36 7.55 -9.46
CA GLU A 42 -24.48 8.06 -8.39
C GLU A 42 -23.53 9.13 -8.95
N ARG A 43 -23.40 10.24 -8.21
CA ARG A 43 -22.53 11.37 -8.55
C ARG A 43 -21.32 11.42 -7.63
N TYR A 44 -20.18 11.71 -8.22
CA TYR A 44 -18.88 11.79 -7.57
C TYR A 44 -18.27 13.15 -7.85
N GLY A 45 -17.99 13.90 -6.78
CA GLY A 45 -17.38 15.24 -6.88
C GLY A 45 -15.88 15.19 -7.14
N VAL A 46 -15.28 16.38 -7.21
CA VAL A 46 -13.84 16.57 -7.39
C VAL A 46 -13.26 17.32 -6.18
N ALA A 47 -12.32 16.71 -5.47
CA ALA A 47 -11.60 17.27 -4.32
C ALA A 47 -10.22 17.75 -4.77
N GLY A 48 -9.96 19.06 -4.74
CA GLY A 48 -8.63 19.59 -5.10
C GLY A 48 -8.18 19.23 -6.53
N GLY A 49 -9.12 19.05 -7.47
CA GLY A 49 -8.84 18.60 -8.84
C GLY A 49 -8.77 17.08 -9.02
N ILE A 50 -9.02 16.30 -7.96
CA ILE A 50 -8.96 14.83 -7.94
C ILE A 50 -10.38 14.27 -7.78
N PRO A 51 -10.86 13.39 -8.67
CA PRO A 51 -12.20 12.81 -8.55
C PRO A 51 -12.29 11.90 -7.31
N ALA A 52 -13.34 12.11 -6.53
CA ALA A 52 -13.60 11.39 -5.28
C ALA A 52 -14.58 10.23 -5.49
N LEU A 53 -14.05 9.04 -5.79
CA LEU A 53 -14.83 7.84 -6.10
C LEU A 53 -15.05 6.98 -4.85
N PHE A 54 -15.65 7.56 -3.81
CA PHE A 54 -16.04 6.82 -2.61
C PHE A 54 -17.46 6.25 -2.76
N PRO A 55 -17.68 4.95 -2.47
CA PRO A 55 -19.02 4.37 -2.53
C PRO A 55 -19.93 4.92 -1.42
N PRO A 56 -21.26 4.80 -1.57
CA PRO A 56 -22.20 5.06 -0.49
C PRO A 56 -21.81 4.32 0.81
N GLY A 57 -21.81 5.06 1.92
CA GLY A 57 -21.45 4.55 3.24
C GLY A 57 -19.95 4.37 3.52
N SER A 58 -19.05 4.80 2.62
CA SER A 58 -17.61 4.86 2.97
C SER A 58 -17.36 5.94 4.03
N PRO A 59 -16.56 5.65 5.08
CA PRO A 59 -16.23 6.64 6.12
C PRO A 59 -15.35 7.79 5.59
N PHE A 60 -14.74 7.59 4.42
CA PHE A 60 -13.92 8.59 3.72
C PHE A 60 -14.74 9.54 2.85
N ARG A 61 -16.05 9.30 2.73
CA ARG A 61 -16.99 10.19 2.04
C ARG A 61 -17.27 11.43 2.91
N ARG A 62 -16.24 12.28 3.12
CA ARG A 62 -16.34 13.58 3.80
C ARG A 62 -16.52 14.72 2.79
N GLU A 63 -16.78 15.92 3.28
CA GLU A 63 -16.79 17.14 2.47
C GLU A 63 -15.49 17.25 1.65
N THR A 64 -15.65 17.60 0.37
CA THR A 64 -14.62 17.64 -0.66
C THR A 64 -13.39 18.47 -0.28
N GLU A 65 -13.54 19.45 0.62
CA GLU A 65 -12.46 20.33 1.10
C GLU A 65 -11.55 19.68 2.13
N GLU A 66 -12.06 18.88 3.08
CA GLU A 66 -11.22 18.20 4.07
C GLU A 66 -10.32 17.16 3.38
N THR A 67 -10.91 16.39 2.48
CA THR A 67 -10.19 15.38 1.70
C THR A 67 -9.15 16.00 0.77
N ALA A 68 -9.35 17.24 0.32
CA ALA A 68 -8.41 17.97 -0.52
C ALA A 68 -7.22 18.55 0.26
N ARG A 69 -7.38 18.86 1.56
CA ARG A 69 -6.37 19.57 2.36
C ARG A 69 -5.25 18.69 2.92
N GLY A 70 -5.32 17.36 2.77
CA GLY A 70 -4.41 16.49 3.50
C GLY A 70 -4.90 16.31 4.92
N THR A 71 -5.26 15.09 5.31
CA THR A 71 -5.77 14.82 6.67
C THR A 71 -4.80 13.97 7.47
N TYR A 72 -4.01 13.13 6.80
CA TYR A 72 -3.26 12.06 7.40
C TYR A 72 -1.89 11.91 6.71
N PHE A 73 -0.82 12.19 7.46
CA PHE A 73 0.57 11.83 7.13
C PHE A 73 1.30 12.63 6.03
N SER A 74 0.70 13.61 5.36
CA SER A 74 1.44 14.37 4.34
C SER A 74 2.49 15.30 4.97
N THR A 75 3.78 14.90 4.95
CA THR A 75 4.91 15.81 5.26
C THR A 75 5.40 16.57 4.03
N LEU A 76 4.57 16.63 2.99
CA LEU A 76 4.89 17.30 1.73
C LEU A 76 5.23 18.78 1.94
N ASP A 77 4.63 19.42 2.94
CA ASP A 77 4.86 20.81 3.34
C ASP A 77 6.08 21.02 4.26
N GLU A 78 6.81 19.95 4.63
CA GLU A 78 8.02 20.07 5.44
C GLU A 78 9.13 20.85 4.68
N PRO A 79 9.72 21.90 5.28
CA PRO A 79 10.84 22.63 4.69
C PRO A 79 12.00 21.72 4.29
N ARG A 80 12.62 21.97 3.13
CA ARG A 80 13.70 21.14 2.58
C ARG A 80 14.85 20.87 3.56
N TRP A 81 15.21 21.86 4.38
CA TRP A 81 16.30 21.73 5.35
C TRP A 81 15.94 20.82 6.53
N GLN A 82 14.69 20.84 7.02
CA GLN A 82 14.22 19.92 8.07
C GLN A 82 14.23 18.49 7.57
N ARG A 83 13.75 18.29 6.33
CA ARG A 83 13.79 17.01 5.64
C ARG A 83 15.22 16.50 5.45
N ALA A 84 16.15 17.38 5.07
CA ALA A 84 17.56 17.04 4.93
C ALA A 84 18.20 16.63 6.27
N LEU A 85 17.95 17.38 7.33
CA LEU A 85 18.43 17.07 8.68
C LEU A 85 17.90 15.72 9.17
N ARG A 86 16.59 15.47 9.00
CA ARG A 86 15.95 14.19 9.34
C ARG A 86 16.57 13.01 8.59
N ARG A 87 16.91 13.20 7.31
CA ARG A 87 17.56 12.18 6.47
C ARG A 87 19.04 11.94 6.81
N ALA A 88 19.71 12.91 7.43
CA ALA A 88 21.09 12.76 7.88
C ALA A 88 21.22 11.93 9.17
N LEU A 89 20.13 11.80 9.96
CA LEU A 89 20.13 10.98 11.15
C LEU A 89 20.21 9.48 10.82
N PRO A 90 20.83 8.67 11.68
CA PRO A 90 20.84 7.21 11.49
C PRO A 90 19.42 6.65 11.39
N ALA A 91 19.11 5.99 10.27
CA ALA A 91 17.86 5.25 10.13
C ALA A 91 17.80 4.12 11.17
N LEU A 92 16.61 3.82 11.69
CA LEU A 92 16.42 2.71 12.63
C LEU A 92 16.29 1.35 11.95
N ALA A 93 15.96 1.34 10.67
CA ALA A 93 15.83 0.13 9.86
C ALA A 93 16.27 0.38 8.41
N ASP A 94 16.36 -0.69 7.65
CA ASP A 94 16.76 -0.72 6.24
C ASP A 94 15.93 -1.80 5.52
N ASP A 95 15.24 -1.46 4.43
CA ASP A 95 14.49 -2.41 3.59
C ASP A 95 15.43 -3.05 2.54
N ARG A 96 16.37 -3.86 3.02
CA ARG A 96 17.42 -4.45 2.17
C ARG A 96 16.88 -5.37 1.08
N ARG A 97 15.69 -5.93 1.29
CA ARG A 97 15.06 -6.88 0.37
C ARG A 97 14.13 -6.19 -0.64
N ALA A 98 13.88 -4.89 -0.52
CA ALA A 98 13.11 -4.11 -1.50
C ALA A 98 13.56 -4.40 -2.94
N ALA A 99 14.85 -4.24 -3.23
CA ALA A 99 15.38 -4.45 -4.57
C ALA A 99 15.23 -5.91 -5.05
N ALA A 100 15.30 -6.89 -4.14
CA ALA A 100 15.09 -8.30 -4.48
C ALA A 100 13.62 -8.61 -4.80
N ILE A 101 12.70 -8.06 -4.01
CA ILE A 101 11.26 -8.13 -4.24
C ILE A 101 10.90 -7.47 -5.58
N ASP A 102 11.46 -6.30 -5.86
CA ASP A 102 11.23 -5.59 -7.12
C ASP A 102 11.74 -6.37 -8.32
N ARG A 103 12.93 -6.97 -8.21
CA ARG A 103 13.46 -7.85 -9.26
C ARG A 103 12.54 -9.04 -9.52
N ARG A 104 11.96 -9.64 -8.47
CA ARG A 104 11.00 -10.74 -8.62
C ARG A 104 9.73 -10.27 -9.33
N LEU A 105 9.17 -9.13 -8.91
CA LEU A 105 7.99 -8.54 -9.54
C LEU A 105 8.26 -8.19 -11.01
N ARG A 106 9.38 -7.54 -11.32
CA ARG A 106 9.81 -7.21 -12.69
C ARG A 106 9.91 -8.44 -13.58
N ARG A 107 10.55 -9.52 -13.09
CA ARG A 107 10.66 -10.79 -13.84
C ARG A 107 9.29 -11.37 -14.12
N ALA A 108 8.45 -11.46 -13.10
CA ALA A 108 7.10 -12.00 -13.25
C ALA A 108 6.20 -11.16 -14.19
N LEU A 109 6.44 -9.85 -14.29
CA LEU A 109 5.77 -8.96 -15.26
C LEU A 109 6.34 -9.10 -16.67
N ALA A 110 7.65 -9.32 -16.81
CA ALA A 110 8.30 -9.51 -18.11
C ALA A 110 7.72 -10.75 -18.84
N ASP A 111 7.41 -11.82 -18.10
CA ASP A 111 6.73 -13.00 -18.63
C ASP A 111 5.35 -12.69 -19.26
N LYS A 112 4.76 -11.52 -18.96
CA LYS A 112 3.43 -11.09 -19.44
C LYS A 112 3.50 -9.98 -20.49
N ALA A 113 4.68 -9.40 -20.74
CA ALA A 113 4.82 -8.20 -21.55
C ALA A 113 4.64 -8.42 -23.07
N GLY A 114 4.29 -9.64 -23.50
CA GLY A 114 4.03 -9.96 -24.91
C GLY A 114 2.70 -9.43 -25.47
N ASP A 115 1.72 -9.10 -24.62
CA ASP A 115 0.32 -8.87 -25.02
C ASP A 115 -0.12 -7.38 -25.06
N GLY A 116 0.80 -6.43 -24.89
CA GLY A 116 0.52 -4.98 -24.89
C GLY A 116 0.89 -4.26 -23.59
N PRO A 117 0.54 -2.96 -23.43
CA PRO A 117 0.87 -2.20 -22.23
C PRO A 117 0.14 -2.77 -21.02
N LEU A 118 0.89 -3.06 -19.96
CA LEU A 118 0.36 -3.59 -18.70
C LEU A 118 -0.34 -2.47 -17.95
N VAL A 119 -1.48 -2.76 -17.32
CA VAL A 119 -2.21 -1.77 -16.52
C VAL A 119 -2.04 -2.08 -15.03
N GLY A 120 -1.63 -1.08 -14.25
CA GLY A 120 -1.34 -1.22 -12.83
C GLY A 120 -2.15 -0.28 -11.94
N LEU A 121 -2.39 -0.69 -10.70
CA LEU A 121 -2.94 0.17 -9.66
C LEU A 121 -2.00 0.27 -8.47
N VAL A 122 -1.76 1.49 -8.01
CA VAL A 122 -1.25 1.79 -6.67
C VAL A 122 -2.41 2.11 -5.75
N ILE A 123 -2.52 1.36 -4.67
CA ILE A 123 -3.41 1.68 -3.55
C ILE A 123 -2.54 2.35 -2.49
N GLY A 124 -2.89 3.57 -2.08
CA GLY A 124 -2.12 4.40 -1.17
C GLY A 124 -0.91 5.03 -1.87
N ALA A 125 -1.10 6.24 -2.41
CA ALA A 125 -0.05 7.00 -3.06
C ALA A 125 1.10 7.32 -2.08
N GLY A 126 0.74 7.78 -0.88
CA GLY A 126 1.69 8.29 0.10
C GLY A 126 2.70 9.27 -0.54
N GLU A 127 3.92 9.32 -0.02
CA GLU A 127 4.98 10.17 -0.57
C GLU A 127 5.73 9.55 -1.78
N ARG A 128 5.29 8.38 -2.28
CA ARG A 128 6.11 7.52 -3.16
C ARG A 128 5.60 7.23 -4.58
N PRO A 129 4.60 7.91 -5.18
CA PRO A 129 4.05 7.46 -6.47
C PRO A 129 5.09 7.43 -7.60
N ARG A 130 6.03 8.38 -7.62
CA ARG A 130 7.07 8.47 -8.67
C ARG A 130 8.15 7.39 -8.59
N ASP A 131 8.38 6.80 -7.41
CA ASP A 131 9.37 5.73 -7.24
C ASP A 131 8.92 4.49 -8.01
N LEU A 132 7.63 4.13 -7.93
CA LEU A 132 7.11 2.94 -8.56
C LEU A 132 7.06 3.05 -10.09
N GLU A 133 6.66 4.20 -10.63
CA GLU A 133 6.69 4.46 -12.08
C GLU A 133 8.10 4.28 -12.64
N SER A 134 9.13 4.75 -11.92
CA SER A 134 10.53 4.52 -12.30
C SER A 134 10.97 3.06 -12.15
N ARG A 135 10.38 2.34 -11.17
CA ARG A 135 10.67 0.93 -10.93
C ARG A 135 9.99 0.01 -11.95
N LEU A 136 8.90 0.42 -12.58
CA LEU A 136 8.11 -0.41 -13.49
C LEU A 136 7.60 0.45 -14.67
N PRO A 137 8.51 0.93 -15.53
CA PRO A 137 8.16 1.86 -16.61
C PRO A 137 7.29 1.23 -17.71
N GLN A 138 7.21 -0.09 -17.78
CA GLN A 138 6.37 -0.82 -18.73
C GLN A 138 4.88 -0.92 -18.30
N VAL A 139 4.52 -0.35 -17.17
CA VAL A 139 3.17 -0.39 -16.61
C VAL A 139 2.54 1.00 -16.67
N ASP A 140 1.35 1.09 -17.22
CA ASP A 140 0.48 2.26 -17.17
C ASP A 140 -0.22 2.30 -15.81
N TRP A 141 0.13 3.28 -14.96
CA TRP A 141 -0.27 3.32 -13.57
C TRP A 141 -1.51 4.21 -13.34
N LEU A 142 -2.47 3.64 -12.61
CA LEU A 142 -3.45 4.36 -11.84
C LEU A 142 -2.97 4.47 -10.39
N VAL A 143 -2.97 5.68 -9.84
CA VAL A 143 -2.60 5.94 -8.45
C VAL A 143 -3.83 6.38 -7.67
N SER A 144 -4.12 5.69 -6.57
CA SER A 144 -5.25 5.97 -5.69
C SER A 144 -4.81 6.19 -4.25
N ASP A 145 -5.56 6.99 -3.51
CA ASP A 145 -5.41 7.19 -2.07
C ASP A 145 -6.77 7.56 -1.46
N VAL A 146 -6.93 7.44 -0.15
CA VAL A 146 -8.07 8.04 0.56
C VAL A 146 -7.81 9.52 0.87
N ASP A 147 -6.54 9.94 0.88
CA ASP A 147 -6.12 11.30 1.20
C ASP A 147 -5.64 12.07 -0.05
N GLY A 148 -6.33 13.17 -0.38
CA GLY A 148 -5.99 14.05 -1.49
C GLY A 148 -4.71 14.86 -1.29
N GLY A 149 -4.20 14.96 -0.06
CA GLY A 149 -2.91 15.60 0.24
C GLY A 149 -1.75 14.98 -0.53
N TYR A 150 -1.82 13.68 -0.83
CA TYR A 150 -0.81 12.96 -1.61
C TYR A 150 -0.94 13.12 -3.13
N ARG A 151 -1.95 13.85 -3.58
CA ARG A 151 -2.22 14.12 -5.00
C ARG A 151 -2.31 12.86 -5.88
N PRO A 152 -3.09 11.82 -5.49
CA PRO A 152 -3.35 10.68 -6.37
C PRO A 152 -4.12 11.09 -7.63
N GLN A 153 -4.25 10.18 -8.60
CA GLN A 153 -5.09 10.39 -9.79
C GLN A 153 -6.58 10.27 -9.48
N LEU A 154 -6.96 9.52 -8.44
CA LEU A 154 -8.33 9.39 -7.96
C LEU A 154 -8.35 9.10 -6.46
N LEU A 155 -9.42 9.49 -5.77
CA LEU A 155 -9.63 9.10 -4.39
C LEU A 155 -10.49 7.84 -4.33
N ALA A 156 -10.05 6.83 -3.59
CA ALA A 156 -10.72 5.54 -3.52
C ALA A 156 -10.53 4.86 -2.17
N ASP A 157 -11.55 4.11 -1.79
CA ASP A 157 -11.54 3.21 -0.64
C ASP A 157 -11.06 1.82 -1.10
N ALA A 158 -10.02 1.30 -0.46
CA ALA A 158 -9.45 -0.01 -0.80
C ALA A 158 -10.44 -1.17 -0.58
N GLU A 159 -11.44 -1.01 0.29
CA GLU A 159 -12.47 -2.03 0.53
C GLU A 159 -13.50 -2.14 -0.60
N ARG A 160 -13.55 -1.14 -1.50
CA ARG A 160 -14.43 -1.08 -2.68
C ARG A 160 -13.80 -0.22 -3.78
N LEU A 161 -12.87 -0.83 -4.52
CA LEU A 161 -12.11 -0.15 -5.55
C LEU A 161 -13.00 0.25 -6.74
N PRO A 162 -12.88 1.48 -7.26
CA PRO A 162 -13.59 1.94 -8.46
C PRO A 162 -12.94 1.41 -9.74
N ILE A 163 -12.60 0.12 -9.76
CA ILE A 163 -11.89 -0.54 -10.85
C ILE A 163 -12.70 -1.75 -11.30
N ALA A 164 -12.79 -1.97 -12.61
CA ALA A 164 -13.52 -3.10 -13.18
C ALA A 164 -12.93 -4.46 -12.77
N ASP A 165 -13.78 -5.49 -12.78
CA ASP A 165 -13.36 -6.86 -12.52
C ASP A 165 -12.32 -7.27 -13.58
N ARG A 166 -11.22 -7.91 -13.13
CA ARG A 166 -10.18 -8.45 -14.02
C ARG A 166 -9.61 -7.43 -15.01
N ALA A 167 -9.46 -6.18 -14.61
CA ALA A 167 -8.95 -5.10 -15.46
C ALA A 167 -7.42 -4.90 -15.36
N LEU A 168 -6.80 -5.33 -14.26
CA LEU A 168 -5.41 -4.99 -13.93
C LEU A 168 -4.44 -6.16 -14.09
N ASP A 169 -3.22 -5.85 -14.51
CA ASP A 169 -2.09 -6.79 -14.56
C ASP A 169 -1.30 -6.83 -13.26
N VAL A 170 -1.27 -5.71 -12.54
CA VAL A 170 -0.55 -5.58 -11.27
C VAL A 170 -1.26 -4.63 -10.30
N VAL A 171 -1.22 -4.98 -9.00
CA VAL A 171 -1.63 -4.11 -7.90
C VAL A 171 -0.48 -3.98 -6.91
N VAL A 172 -0.22 -2.75 -6.45
CA VAL A 172 0.76 -2.45 -5.42
C VAL A 172 0.09 -1.75 -4.25
N ALA A 173 0.26 -2.30 -3.05
CA ALA A 173 -0.22 -1.71 -1.79
C ALA A 173 0.92 -1.77 -0.76
N GLU A 174 1.67 -0.68 -0.62
CA GLU A 174 2.79 -0.62 0.32
C GLU A 174 2.45 0.21 1.56
N MET A 175 2.38 -0.44 2.71
CA MET A 175 2.05 0.18 4.00
C MET A 175 0.65 0.82 3.99
N VAL A 176 -0.35 0.01 3.65
CA VAL A 176 -1.74 0.44 3.44
C VAL A 176 -2.74 -0.44 4.17
N LEU A 177 -2.61 -1.77 4.07
CA LEU A 177 -3.62 -2.69 4.61
C LEU A 177 -3.77 -2.57 6.13
N GLU A 178 -2.73 -2.13 6.84
CA GLU A 178 -2.79 -1.80 8.27
C GLU A 178 -3.74 -0.63 8.56
N HIS A 179 -3.95 0.28 7.61
CA HIS A 179 -4.82 1.46 7.73
C HIS A 179 -6.24 1.19 7.20
N VAL A 180 -6.51 -0.02 6.71
CA VAL A 180 -7.84 -0.45 6.27
C VAL A 180 -8.58 -1.11 7.42
N MET A 181 -9.85 -0.74 7.61
CA MET A 181 -10.67 -1.25 8.72
C MET A 181 -10.99 -2.74 8.56
N ASP A 182 -11.33 -3.17 7.35
CA ASP A 182 -11.46 -4.58 6.96
C ASP A 182 -10.42 -4.96 5.89
N PRO A 183 -9.22 -5.43 6.29
CA PRO A 183 -8.19 -5.83 5.34
C PRO A 183 -8.58 -7.09 4.52
N ARG A 184 -9.56 -7.89 4.95
CA ARG A 184 -10.05 -9.04 4.16
C ARG A 184 -10.84 -8.56 2.95
N ARG A 185 -11.68 -7.53 3.13
CA ARG A 185 -12.41 -6.90 2.01
C ARG A 185 -11.46 -6.26 1.02
N ALA A 186 -10.44 -5.53 1.49
CA ALA A 186 -9.41 -4.99 0.59
C ALA A 186 -8.64 -6.11 -0.15
N GLY A 187 -8.28 -7.20 0.53
CA GLY A 187 -7.68 -8.38 -0.12
C GLY A 187 -8.56 -8.96 -1.22
N ALA A 188 -9.87 -9.09 -0.96
CA ALA A 188 -10.84 -9.56 -1.95
C ALA A 188 -11.02 -8.61 -3.14
N GLU A 189 -10.95 -7.29 -2.93
CA GLU A 189 -10.98 -6.31 -4.02
C GLU A 189 -9.71 -6.38 -4.87
N ILE A 190 -8.53 -6.49 -4.25
CA ILE A 190 -7.25 -6.72 -4.97
C ILE A 190 -7.37 -7.98 -5.84
N GLU A 191 -7.91 -9.06 -5.28
CA GLU A 191 -8.19 -10.27 -6.05
C GLU A 191 -9.16 -10.00 -7.19
N ARG A 192 -10.27 -9.29 -6.97
CA ARG A 192 -11.31 -9.03 -7.98
C ARG A 192 -10.77 -8.26 -9.18
N VAL A 193 -10.03 -7.18 -8.94
CA VAL A 193 -9.57 -6.26 -10.00
C VAL A 193 -8.46 -6.85 -10.85
N LEU A 194 -7.71 -7.83 -10.34
CA LEU A 194 -6.63 -8.48 -11.08
C LEU A 194 -7.14 -9.49 -12.11
N LYS A 195 -6.55 -9.46 -13.31
CA LYS A 195 -6.67 -10.51 -14.34
C LYS A 195 -6.18 -11.87 -13.80
N ALA A 196 -6.51 -12.95 -14.47
CA ALA A 196 -5.86 -14.24 -14.22
C ALA A 196 -4.34 -14.10 -14.43
N GLY A 197 -3.55 -14.68 -13.54
CA GLY A 197 -2.10 -14.50 -13.50
C GLY A 197 -1.64 -13.09 -13.13
N GLY A 198 -2.54 -12.17 -12.76
CA GLY A 198 -2.21 -10.82 -12.29
C GLY A 198 -1.37 -10.86 -11.02
N LEU A 199 -0.54 -9.83 -10.80
CA LEU A 199 0.43 -9.80 -9.70
C LEU A 199 0.00 -8.84 -8.61
N ALA A 200 0.25 -9.20 -7.35
CA ALA A 200 0.09 -8.30 -6.21
C ALA A 200 1.42 -8.15 -5.48
N LEU A 201 1.85 -6.91 -5.23
CA LEU A 201 2.90 -6.57 -4.28
C LEU A 201 2.26 -5.88 -3.09
N VAL A 202 2.37 -6.52 -1.92
CA VAL A 202 1.84 -5.98 -0.67
C VAL A 202 2.96 -5.87 0.34
N LYS A 203 3.10 -4.69 0.96
CA LYS A 203 3.96 -4.51 2.13
C LYS A 203 3.10 -4.06 3.29
N THR A 204 3.34 -4.60 4.47
CA THR A 204 2.57 -4.28 5.67
C THR A 204 3.42 -4.51 6.92
N PRO A 205 3.23 -3.75 8.00
CA PRO A 205 3.96 -3.93 9.24
C PRO A 205 3.53 -5.20 9.97
N PHE A 206 4.47 -5.78 10.71
CA PHE A 206 4.24 -6.92 11.60
C PHE A 206 4.60 -6.54 13.04
N CYS A 207 5.85 -6.72 13.47
CA CYS A 207 6.32 -6.32 14.81
C CYS A 207 6.74 -4.85 14.85
N PHE A 208 5.81 -3.92 14.67
CA PHE A 208 6.12 -2.48 14.59
C PHE A 208 5.20 -1.66 15.52
N PRO A 209 5.65 -0.54 16.11
CA PRO A 209 4.81 0.27 17.01
C PRO A 209 3.54 0.79 16.33
N TRP A 210 2.52 1.15 17.13
CA TRP A 210 1.33 1.84 16.64
C TRP A 210 1.74 3.15 15.95
N HIS A 211 1.32 3.31 14.71
CA HIS A 211 1.63 4.47 13.87
C HIS A 211 0.36 4.87 13.14
N GLY A 212 0.43 5.83 12.22
CA GLY A 212 -0.78 6.16 11.48
C GLY A 212 -1.89 6.77 12.36
N ILE A 213 -1.56 7.35 13.52
CA ILE A 213 -2.55 7.58 14.60
C ILE A 213 -3.64 8.58 14.15
N PRO A 214 -4.94 8.26 14.37
CA PRO A 214 -5.45 7.10 15.12
C PRO A 214 -5.78 5.85 14.26
N LEU A 215 -5.65 5.92 12.94
CA LEU A 215 -6.16 4.92 12.00
C LEU A 215 -5.08 3.88 11.65
N ASP A 216 -4.84 2.90 12.53
CA ASP A 216 -3.94 1.75 12.31
C ASP A 216 -4.54 0.54 13.02
N PHE A 217 -5.15 -0.33 12.22
CA PHE A 217 -6.16 -1.32 12.62
C PHE A 217 -5.60 -2.73 12.75
N SER A 218 -4.57 -3.10 11.99
CA SER A 218 -4.15 -4.51 11.92
C SER A 218 -2.67 -4.71 11.65
N ARG A 219 -2.13 -5.81 12.22
CA ARG A 219 -0.76 -6.30 12.01
C ARG A 219 -0.79 -7.79 11.65
N PRO A 220 -0.91 -8.12 10.35
CA PRO A 220 -0.99 -9.52 9.96
C PRO A 220 0.35 -10.21 10.21
N THR A 221 0.30 -11.39 10.83
CA THR A 221 1.42 -12.33 10.86
C THR A 221 1.71 -12.84 9.44
N PRO A 222 2.85 -13.52 9.19
CA PRO A 222 3.09 -14.16 7.89
C PRO A 222 1.93 -15.05 7.41
N ALA A 223 1.37 -15.87 8.31
CA ALA A 223 0.21 -16.71 8.00
C ALA A 223 -1.07 -15.89 7.77
N GLY A 224 -1.30 -14.86 8.59
CA GLY A 224 -2.43 -13.95 8.43
C GLY A 224 -2.41 -13.23 7.08
N LEU A 225 -1.24 -12.78 6.63
CA LEU A 225 -1.06 -12.12 5.34
C LEU A 225 -1.39 -13.08 4.18
N LEU A 226 -0.93 -14.33 4.23
CA LEU A 226 -1.28 -15.32 3.21
C LEU A 226 -2.79 -15.61 3.18
N ALA A 227 -3.44 -15.62 4.35
CA ALA A 227 -4.88 -15.84 4.47
C ALA A 227 -5.74 -14.68 3.90
N LEU A 228 -5.17 -13.49 3.69
CA LEU A 228 -5.84 -12.39 2.98
C LEU A 228 -5.90 -12.64 1.45
N PHE A 229 -5.04 -13.52 0.94
CA PHE A 229 -4.84 -13.75 -0.50
C PHE A 229 -5.00 -15.22 -0.90
N PRO A 230 -6.13 -15.88 -0.58
CA PRO A 230 -6.33 -17.29 -0.89
C PRO A 230 -6.28 -17.60 -2.39
N ALA A 231 -6.55 -16.64 -3.29
CA ALA A 231 -6.48 -16.84 -4.74
C ALA A 231 -5.06 -16.75 -5.34
N PHE A 232 -4.03 -16.52 -4.54
CA PHE A 232 -2.68 -16.26 -5.04
C PHE A 232 -1.70 -17.40 -4.83
N GLU A 233 -0.92 -17.74 -5.84
CA GLU A 233 0.34 -18.45 -5.63
C GLU A 233 1.38 -17.49 -5.03
N VAL A 234 2.08 -17.92 -3.97
CA VAL A 234 3.09 -17.08 -3.29
C VAL A 234 4.42 -17.16 -4.03
N LEU A 235 4.80 -16.08 -4.70
CA LEU A 235 6.11 -15.98 -5.37
C LEU A 235 7.21 -15.55 -4.39
N ALA A 236 6.86 -14.72 -3.40
CA ALA A 236 7.78 -14.31 -2.34
C ALA A 236 7.02 -13.90 -1.07
N LEU A 237 7.58 -14.28 0.07
CA LEU A 237 7.23 -13.75 1.38
C LEU A 237 8.53 -13.48 2.13
N GLU A 238 8.82 -12.19 2.37
CA GLU A 238 10.11 -11.74 2.90
C GLU A 238 9.92 -10.74 4.03
N ALA A 239 10.91 -10.64 4.92
CA ALA A 239 11.01 -9.52 5.83
C ALA A 239 11.44 -8.28 5.04
N GLY A 240 10.64 -7.21 5.11
CA GLY A 240 11.06 -5.89 4.64
C GLY A 240 12.03 -5.29 5.65
N MET A 241 11.50 -5.01 6.84
CA MET A 241 12.28 -4.65 8.02
C MET A 241 12.63 -5.90 8.84
N GLY A 242 13.92 -6.09 9.13
CA GLY A 242 14.39 -7.19 9.96
C GLY A 242 14.03 -7.04 11.44
N PRO A 243 14.21 -8.10 12.24
CA PRO A 243 13.85 -8.12 13.65
C PRO A 243 14.64 -7.14 14.52
N TRP A 244 15.89 -6.83 14.17
CA TRP A 244 16.67 -5.85 14.94
C TRP A 244 16.26 -4.43 14.62
N GLY A 245 15.89 -4.13 13.37
CA GLY A 245 15.21 -2.88 13.02
C GLY A 245 13.87 -2.74 13.76
N ALA A 246 13.09 -3.82 13.87
CA ALA A 246 11.85 -3.85 14.64
C ALA A 246 12.08 -3.52 16.12
N ALA A 247 13.06 -4.19 16.74
CA ALA A 247 13.47 -3.93 18.12
C ALA A 247 13.95 -2.49 18.32
N ALA A 248 14.74 -1.96 17.38
CA ALA A 248 15.21 -0.57 17.41
C ALA A 248 14.04 0.42 17.39
N TYR A 249 13.01 0.18 16.58
CA TYR A 249 11.79 1.00 16.56
C TYR A 249 10.97 0.89 17.86
N ALA A 250 10.88 -0.30 18.45
CA ALA A 250 10.18 -0.47 19.73
C ALA A 250 10.90 0.27 20.87
N LEU A 251 12.23 0.14 20.95
CA LEU A 251 13.06 0.86 21.93
C LEU A 251 13.02 2.37 21.72
N ASP A 252 13.09 2.81 20.46
CA ASP A 252 12.92 4.21 20.09
C ASP A 252 11.57 4.76 20.55
N ALA A 253 10.48 4.08 20.24
CA ALA A 253 9.14 4.51 20.63
C ALA A 253 9.01 4.59 22.16
N ALA A 254 9.52 3.61 22.90
CA ALA A 254 9.53 3.64 24.35
C ALA A 254 10.36 4.83 24.89
N PHE A 255 11.57 5.03 24.38
CA PHE A 255 12.49 6.07 24.82
C PHE A 255 11.95 7.48 24.55
N VAL A 256 11.45 7.73 23.34
CA VAL A 256 10.89 9.04 22.93
C VAL A 256 9.66 9.40 23.77
N ASN A 257 8.86 8.40 24.19
CA ASN A 257 7.66 8.62 24.99
C ASN A 257 7.90 8.80 26.49
N LEU A 258 9.13 8.61 26.99
CA LEU A 258 9.51 9.07 28.34
C LEU A 258 9.44 10.60 28.46
N ALA A 259 9.60 11.32 27.35
CA ALA A 259 9.55 12.78 27.32
C ALA A 259 8.12 13.30 27.10
N GLY A 260 7.53 13.87 28.16
CA GLY A 260 6.22 14.54 28.10
C GLY A 260 6.25 15.94 27.47
N ARG A 261 7.39 16.63 27.48
CA ARG A 261 7.54 18.00 26.92
C ARG A 261 7.99 17.95 25.45
N ARG A 262 7.37 18.77 24.59
CA ARG A 262 7.66 18.82 23.13
C ARG A 262 9.14 19.01 22.80
N GLY A 263 9.85 19.89 23.51
CA GLY A 263 11.28 20.14 23.31
C GLY A 263 12.15 18.92 23.65
N LEU A 264 11.92 18.31 24.82
CA LEU A 264 12.61 17.10 25.25
C LEU A 264 12.35 15.93 24.30
N ARG A 265 11.12 15.81 23.77
CA ARG A 265 10.78 14.78 22.79
C ARG A 265 11.60 14.92 21.50
N ARG A 266 11.82 16.14 21.00
CA ARG A 266 12.67 16.38 19.82
C ARG A 266 14.12 15.94 20.07
N VAL A 267 14.66 16.27 21.24
CA VAL A 267 16.01 15.82 21.64
C VAL A 267 16.06 14.30 21.76
N ALA A 268 15.05 13.68 22.39
CA ALA A 268 14.95 12.24 22.55
C ALA A 268 14.91 11.50 21.21
N VAL A 269 14.20 12.03 20.20
CA VAL A 269 14.18 11.47 18.84
C VAL A 269 15.58 11.45 18.23
N VAL A 270 16.35 12.53 18.38
CA VAL A 270 17.71 12.59 17.85
C VAL A 270 18.59 11.57 18.58
N LEU A 271 18.58 11.58 19.92
CA LEU A 271 19.38 10.68 20.75
C LEU A 271 19.08 9.20 20.46
N SER A 272 17.80 8.84 20.35
CA SER A 272 17.39 7.46 20.09
C SER A 272 17.89 6.94 18.74
N ARG A 273 18.01 7.80 17.72
CA ARG A 273 18.61 7.39 16.43
C ARG A 273 20.05 6.92 16.59
N PHE A 274 20.85 7.58 17.45
CA PHE A 274 22.23 7.16 17.71
C PHE A 274 22.29 5.95 18.66
N LEU A 275 21.41 5.89 19.66
CA LEU A 275 21.36 4.78 20.61
C LEU A 275 20.96 3.44 19.97
N PHE A 276 20.00 3.45 19.06
CA PHE A 276 19.39 2.22 18.51
C PHE A 276 19.61 2.04 17.01
N GLY A 277 19.98 3.08 16.27
CA GLY A 277 20.12 3.00 14.81
C GLY A 277 21.23 2.08 14.31
N TRP A 278 22.20 1.70 15.15
CA TRP A 278 23.22 0.71 14.79
C TRP A 278 22.66 -0.72 14.80
N MET A 279 21.57 -1.00 15.53
CA MET A 279 21.01 -2.35 15.66
C MET A 279 20.57 -2.93 14.30
N LYS A 280 20.14 -2.09 13.34
CA LYS A 280 19.83 -2.52 11.97
C LYS A 280 21.00 -3.22 11.26
N LEU A 281 22.23 -3.04 11.72
CA LEU A 281 23.40 -3.73 11.19
C LEU A 281 23.39 -5.23 11.55
N LEU A 282 22.72 -5.61 12.64
CA LEU A 282 22.54 -7.01 13.04
C LEU A 282 21.58 -7.75 12.08
N ASP A 283 20.69 -7.03 11.40
CA ASP A 283 19.86 -7.61 10.32
C ASP A 283 20.69 -8.02 9.08
N ARG A 284 21.99 -7.70 9.04
CA ARG A 284 22.93 -8.17 8.00
C ARG A 284 23.38 -9.60 8.23
N LEU A 285 23.25 -10.11 9.46
CA LEU A 285 23.69 -11.45 9.79
C LEU A 285 22.81 -12.46 9.05
N PRO A 286 23.40 -13.51 8.44
CA PRO A 286 22.64 -14.48 7.68
C PRO A 286 21.74 -15.30 8.62
N VAL A 287 20.43 -15.12 8.49
CA VAL A 287 19.42 -15.95 9.15
C VAL A 287 18.71 -16.80 8.09
N ALA A 288 18.85 -18.12 8.23
CA ALA A 288 18.31 -19.07 7.27
C ALA A 288 16.79 -19.24 7.40
N GLY A 289 16.15 -19.50 6.25
CA GLY A 289 14.76 -19.95 6.18
C GLY A 289 13.75 -18.99 6.81
N ALA A 290 12.70 -19.58 7.37
CA ALA A 290 11.56 -18.92 8.00
C ALA A 290 11.91 -18.05 9.22
N ARG A 291 13.03 -18.35 9.91
CA ARG A 291 13.41 -17.67 11.16
C ARG A 291 13.60 -16.17 10.99
N ARG A 292 13.92 -15.71 9.79
CA ARG A 292 14.04 -14.27 9.47
C ARG A 292 12.71 -13.50 9.54
N LEU A 293 11.58 -14.19 9.43
CA LEU A 293 10.26 -13.57 9.55
C LEU A 293 9.81 -13.49 11.02
N ILE A 294 10.44 -14.27 11.90
CA ILE A 294 10.15 -14.24 13.34
C ILE A 294 10.64 -12.89 13.88
N GLY A 295 9.70 -12.07 14.34
CA GLY A 295 10.00 -10.73 14.86
C GLY A 295 10.26 -9.67 13.80
N ALA A 296 10.08 -9.97 12.50
CA ALA A 296 10.26 -8.98 11.44
C ALA A 296 9.36 -7.75 11.66
N GLY A 297 9.89 -6.55 11.43
CA GLY A 297 9.15 -5.30 11.60
C GLY A 297 8.10 -5.09 10.51
N SER A 298 8.35 -5.61 9.31
CA SER A 298 7.41 -5.59 8.21
C SER A 298 7.59 -6.79 7.29
N LEU A 299 6.52 -7.10 6.55
CA LEU A 299 6.44 -8.19 5.60
C LEU A 299 6.28 -7.63 4.19
N SER A 300 6.92 -8.27 3.22
CA SER A 300 6.74 -8.04 1.79
C SER A 300 6.23 -9.33 1.15
N PHE A 301 5.08 -9.25 0.52
CA PHE A 301 4.41 -10.33 -0.19
C PHE A 301 4.37 -10.02 -1.68
N VAL A 302 4.78 -10.99 -2.51
CA VAL A 302 4.53 -10.99 -3.94
C VAL A 302 3.74 -12.25 -4.28
N GLY A 303 2.56 -12.07 -4.86
CA GLY A 303 1.69 -13.16 -5.28
C GLY A 303 1.32 -13.07 -6.75
N ARG A 304 1.05 -14.22 -7.35
CA ARG A 304 0.42 -14.35 -8.68
C ARG A 304 -0.98 -14.94 -8.53
N LYS A 305 -2.01 -14.25 -9.03
CA LYS A 305 -3.39 -14.72 -8.95
C LYS A 305 -3.56 -16.01 -9.78
N GLY A 306 -3.84 -17.11 -9.10
CA GLY A 306 -4.07 -18.41 -9.70
C GLY A 306 -5.46 -18.56 -10.32
N ALA A 307 -5.69 -19.70 -10.95
CA ALA A 307 -6.98 -20.04 -11.57
C ALA A 307 -8.08 -20.38 -10.55
N ARG A 308 -7.70 -20.80 -9.34
CA ARG A 308 -8.63 -21.15 -8.26
C ARG A 308 -8.20 -20.57 -6.92
N ARG A 309 -9.16 -20.44 -5.99
CA ARG A 309 -8.88 -20.15 -4.58
C ARG A 309 -8.32 -21.41 -3.90
N ARG A 310 -7.29 -21.22 -3.08
CA ARG A 310 -6.78 -22.24 -2.17
C ARG A 310 -7.72 -22.38 -0.98
N THR A 311 -7.92 -23.61 -0.54
CA THR A 311 -8.65 -23.94 0.68
C THR A 311 -7.82 -23.61 1.92
N PRO A 312 -8.44 -23.44 3.11
CA PRO A 312 -7.71 -23.29 4.37
C PRO A 312 -6.68 -24.41 4.60
N GLU A 313 -7.01 -25.65 4.24
CA GLU A 313 -6.15 -26.83 4.38
C GLU A 313 -4.90 -26.71 3.49
N GLU A 314 -5.05 -26.23 2.25
CA GLU A 314 -3.95 -26.02 1.32
C GLU A 314 -3.01 -24.90 1.79
N ILE A 315 -3.57 -23.79 2.28
CA ILE A 315 -2.80 -22.67 2.82
C ILE A 315 -2.03 -23.11 4.07
N ALA A 316 -2.69 -23.82 4.99
CA ALA A 316 -2.03 -24.39 6.16
C ALA A 316 -0.92 -25.38 5.78
N GLY A 317 -1.17 -26.27 4.80
CA GLY A 317 -0.18 -27.21 4.29
C GLY A 317 1.03 -26.52 3.67
N GLU A 318 0.83 -25.44 2.92
CA GLU A 318 1.91 -24.60 2.37
C GLU A 318 2.73 -23.94 3.47
N LEU A 319 2.06 -23.39 4.49
CA LEU A 319 2.70 -22.82 5.67
C LEU A 319 3.55 -23.87 6.39
N TYR A 320 3.04 -25.07 6.64
CA TYR A 320 3.82 -26.13 7.27
C TYR A 320 5.03 -26.57 6.43
N ARG A 321 4.90 -26.62 5.11
CA ARG A 321 6.05 -26.92 4.23
C ARG A 321 7.11 -25.82 4.26
N HIS A 322 6.70 -24.55 4.35
CA HIS A 322 7.61 -23.41 4.27
C HIS A 322 8.23 -23.03 5.62
N PHE A 323 7.48 -23.18 6.70
CA PHE A 323 7.84 -22.78 8.06
C PHE A 323 8.21 -23.97 8.96
N GLY A 324 7.91 -25.20 8.53
CA GLY A 324 7.97 -26.39 9.38
C GLY A 324 6.75 -26.48 10.30
N ARG A 325 6.68 -27.57 11.07
CA ARG A 325 5.85 -27.60 12.28
C ARG A 325 6.62 -26.83 13.35
N GLY A 326 5.91 -26.04 14.17
CA GLY A 326 6.52 -25.28 15.26
C GLY A 326 7.31 -26.19 16.23
N PRO A 327 8.12 -25.60 17.12
CA PRO A 327 8.83 -26.35 18.16
C PRO A 327 7.87 -27.18 19.02
#